data_AF-A0A969HF76-F1
#
_entry.id   AF-A0A969HF76-F1
#
_cell.length_a   1.000
_cell.length_b   1.000
_cell.length_c   1.000
_cell.angle_alpha   90.00
_cell.angle_beta   90.00
_cell.angle_gamma   90.00
#
_symmetry.space_group_name_H-M   'P 1'
#
loop_
_entity.id
_entity.type
_entity.pdbx_description
1 polymer ?
#
loop_
_entity_poly.entity_id
_entity_poly.type
_entity_poly.pdbx_seq_one_letter_code
_entity_poly.pdbx_strand_id
1 'polypeptide(L)'
;MVIELREKGGAQPVLQAIEAYKVRLKAGIERSKRQLAKFEQHYGVDTGHFLQTMAAEDLDGGDLEYVEWAGEARLLEGLEAELTELDHAHFSFPWLVERMLPKKEHRVTQRLRGDTQRETKHPLRTSVISLCSSA
;
A
#
# COMPACT_ATOMS: atom_id res chain seq x y z
N MET A 1 -0.18 -3.11 -10.35
CA MET A 1 -0.12 -4.52 -9.84
C MET A 1 -1.00 -4.65 -8.59
N VAL A 2 -1.57 -5.83 -8.29
CA VAL A 2 -2.27 -6.10 -7.01
C VAL A 2 -1.59 -7.26 -6.29
N ILE A 3 -1.31 -7.09 -4.98
CA ILE A 3 -0.69 -8.12 -4.13
C ILE A 3 -1.69 -8.51 -3.04
N GLU A 4 -2.13 -9.78 -3.03
CA GLU A 4 -3.01 -10.33 -1.99
C GLU A 4 -2.21 -10.88 -0.80
N LEU A 5 -2.47 -10.36 0.40
CA LEU A 5 -1.82 -10.83 1.64
C LEU A 5 -2.84 -11.54 2.53
N ARG A 6 -2.93 -12.86 2.36
CA ARG A 6 -3.97 -13.73 2.98
C ARG A 6 -3.81 -13.91 4.48
N GLU A 7 -2.58 -13.93 4.99
CA GLU A 7 -2.29 -14.10 6.41
C GLU A 7 -1.83 -12.80 7.07
N LYS A 8 -2.48 -12.46 8.18
CA LYS A 8 -2.20 -11.24 8.95
C LYS A 8 -0.77 -11.19 9.51
N GLY A 9 -0.17 -12.34 9.83
CA GLY A 9 1.21 -12.44 10.32
C GLY A 9 2.27 -12.22 9.25
N GLY A 10 2.02 -12.69 8.02
CA GLY A 10 2.96 -12.54 6.88
C GLY A 10 2.93 -11.17 6.21
N ALA A 11 1.86 -10.40 6.40
CA ALA A 11 1.68 -9.10 5.74
C ALA A 11 2.79 -8.08 6.05
N GLN A 12 3.18 -7.94 7.33
CA GLN A 12 4.10 -6.89 7.75
C GLN A 12 5.56 -7.12 7.29
N PRO A 13 6.13 -8.35 7.37
CA PRO A 13 7.43 -8.64 6.77
C PRO A 13 7.49 -8.39 5.25
N VAL A 14 6.40 -8.69 4.51
CA VAL A 14 6.35 -8.45 3.06
C VAL A 14 6.37 -6.96 2.75
N LEU A 15 5.58 -6.14 3.46
CA LEU A 15 5.62 -4.68 3.30
C LEU A 15 7.01 -4.10 3.61
N GLN A 16 7.66 -4.57 4.68
CA GLN A 16 9.02 -4.15 5.02
C GLN A 16 10.05 -4.54 3.96
N ALA A 17 9.93 -5.74 3.37
CA ALA A 17 10.79 -6.18 2.27
C ALA A 17 10.62 -5.32 1.01
N ILE A 18 9.38 -4.94 0.68
CA ILE A 18 9.08 -4.08 -0.48
C ILE A 18 9.63 -2.67 -0.27
N GLU A 19 9.46 -2.07 0.91
CA GLU A 19 10.03 -0.74 1.19
C GLU A 19 11.57 -0.76 1.20
N ALA A 20 12.19 -1.81 1.78
CA ALA A 20 13.63 -2.00 1.70
C ALA A 20 14.13 -2.17 0.25
N TYR A 21 13.33 -2.80 -0.62
CA TYR A 21 13.65 -2.95 -2.04
C TYR A 21 13.52 -1.63 -2.81
N LYS A 22 12.46 -0.84 -2.57
CA LYS A 22 12.32 0.52 -3.13
C LYS A 22 13.49 1.43 -2.76
N VAL A 23 14.01 1.34 -1.54
CA VAL A 23 15.21 2.08 -1.12
C VAL A 23 16.44 1.66 -1.94
N ARG A 24 16.60 0.36 -2.24
CA ARG A 24 17.70 -0.14 -3.07
C ARG A 24 17.57 0.29 -4.54
N LEU A 25 16.37 0.27 -5.11
CA LEU A 25 16.10 0.80 -6.46
C LEU A 25 16.46 2.29 -6.54
N LYS A 26 16.01 3.10 -5.59
CA LYS A 26 16.36 4.54 -5.50
C LYS A 26 17.87 4.77 -5.41
N ALA A 27 18.59 3.97 -4.60
CA ALA A 27 20.05 4.05 -4.54
C ALA A 27 20.75 3.66 -5.86
N GLY A 28 20.17 2.70 -6.61
CA GLY A 28 20.62 2.32 -7.95
C GLY A 28 20.39 3.42 -9.00
N ILE A 29 19.19 3.99 -9.05
CA ILE A 29 18.82 5.13 -9.92
C ILE A 29 19.80 6.29 -9.72
N GLU A 30 20.03 6.68 -8.47
CA GLU A 30 20.94 7.76 -8.12
C GLU A 30 22.42 7.45 -8.48
N ARG A 31 22.83 6.18 -8.41
CA ARG A 31 24.16 5.76 -8.90
C ARG A 31 24.24 5.90 -10.42
N SER A 32 23.24 5.41 -11.13
CA SER A 32 23.22 5.36 -12.60
C SER A 32 23.22 6.79 -13.17
N LYS A 33 22.38 7.68 -12.62
CA LYS A 33 22.39 9.11 -12.96
C LYS A 33 23.76 9.78 -12.75
N ARG A 34 24.47 9.47 -11.66
CA ARG A 34 25.84 9.96 -11.43
C ARG A 34 26.89 9.36 -12.36
N GLN A 35 26.64 8.20 -12.98
CA GLN A 35 27.55 7.60 -13.94
C GLN A 35 27.29 8.19 -15.34
N LEU A 36 26.03 8.29 -15.77
CA LEU A 36 25.63 8.98 -17.01
C LEU A 36 26.16 10.41 -17.05
N ALA A 37 25.98 11.17 -15.96
CA ALA A 37 26.46 12.56 -15.86
C ALA A 37 27.98 12.73 -16.11
N LYS A 38 28.80 11.68 -15.94
CA LYS A 38 30.23 11.73 -16.27
C LYS A 38 30.47 11.65 -17.77
N PHE A 39 29.77 10.74 -18.45
CA PHE A 39 29.83 10.63 -19.90
C PHE A 39 29.27 11.90 -20.56
N GLU A 40 28.13 12.39 -20.07
CA GLU A 40 27.52 13.64 -20.54
C GLU A 40 28.43 14.85 -20.33
N GLN A 41 29.17 14.90 -19.21
CA GLN A 41 30.16 15.95 -18.94
C GLN A 41 31.42 15.81 -19.81
N HIS A 42 31.88 14.60 -20.11
CA HIS A 42 33.08 14.34 -20.92
C HIS A 42 32.85 14.70 -22.39
N TYR A 43 31.73 14.25 -22.96
CA TYR A 43 31.38 14.47 -24.37
C TYR A 43 30.58 15.76 -24.63
N GLY A 44 30.03 16.39 -23.60
CA GLY A 44 29.27 17.65 -23.71
C GLY A 44 27.89 17.50 -24.35
N VAL A 45 27.33 16.28 -24.37
CA VAL A 45 26.01 15.93 -24.94
C VAL A 45 25.20 15.12 -23.94
N ASP A 46 23.87 15.19 -24.01
CA ASP A 46 23.01 14.36 -23.15
C ASP A 46 22.93 12.90 -23.65
N THR A 47 22.60 11.98 -22.74
CA THR A 47 22.45 10.55 -23.04
C THR A 47 21.40 10.28 -24.13
N GLY A 48 20.38 11.13 -24.27
CA GLY A 48 19.37 11.01 -25.30
C GLY A 48 19.88 11.35 -26.70
N HIS A 49 20.77 12.34 -26.82
CA HIS A 49 21.51 12.63 -28.05
C HIS A 49 22.44 11.47 -28.39
N PHE A 50 23.29 11.06 -27.45
CA PHE A 50 24.23 9.93 -27.60
C PHE A 50 23.55 8.68 -28.20
N LEU A 51 22.43 8.24 -27.62
CA LEU A 51 21.67 7.06 -28.08
C LEU A 51 21.03 7.19 -29.48
N GLN A 52 20.91 8.41 -30.02
CA GLN A 52 20.24 8.69 -31.30
C GLN A 52 21.21 9.00 -32.45
N THR A 53 22.37 9.58 -32.15
CA THR A 53 23.23 10.21 -33.18
C THR A 53 24.68 9.71 -33.18
N MET A 54 25.19 9.19 -32.06
CA MET A 54 26.60 8.80 -31.92
C MET A 54 26.80 7.31 -32.19
N ALA A 55 27.98 6.99 -32.72
CA ALA A 55 28.49 5.63 -32.89
C ALA A 55 29.66 5.36 -31.92
N ALA A 56 30.17 4.13 -31.93
CA ALA A 56 31.32 3.76 -31.10
C ALA A 56 32.59 4.51 -31.52
N GLU A 57 32.73 4.79 -32.81
CA GLU A 57 33.85 5.51 -33.42
C GLU A 57 33.93 6.99 -33.02
N ASP A 58 32.87 7.55 -32.43
CA ASP A 58 32.83 8.92 -31.89
C ASP A 58 33.34 9.01 -30.44
N LEU A 59 33.65 7.88 -29.79
CA LEU A 59 34.07 7.80 -28.38
C LEU A 59 35.56 7.45 -28.24
N ASP A 60 36.23 8.04 -27.24
CA ASP A 60 37.65 7.81 -26.96
C ASP A 60 37.94 6.33 -26.63
N GLY A 61 37.02 5.67 -25.91
CA GLY A 61 37.08 4.25 -25.55
C GLY A 61 36.41 3.29 -26.54
N GLY A 62 35.92 3.78 -27.68
CA GLY A 62 35.33 2.96 -28.74
C GLY A 62 34.13 2.10 -28.31
N ASP A 63 34.06 0.87 -28.83
CA ASP A 63 32.97 -0.09 -28.58
C ASP A 63 32.71 -0.35 -27.08
N LEU A 64 33.78 -0.40 -26.27
CA LEU A 64 33.66 -0.70 -24.84
C LEU A 64 32.90 0.42 -24.12
N GLU A 65 33.29 1.67 -24.36
CA GLU A 65 32.66 2.84 -23.74
C GLU A 65 31.23 3.05 -24.26
N TYR A 66 30.99 2.75 -25.54
CA TYR A 66 29.64 2.77 -26.12
C TYR A 66 28.70 1.80 -25.38
N VAL A 67 29.17 0.56 -25.17
CA VAL A 67 28.41 -0.46 -24.43
C VAL A 67 28.23 -0.08 -22.96
N GLU A 68 29.21 0.54 -22.32
CA GLU A 68 29.09 1.03 -20.95
C GLU A 68 28.05 2.14 -20.81
N TRP A 69 28.09 3.18 -21.65
CA TRP A 69 27.14 4.29 -21.59
C TRP A 69 25.72 3.86 -21.98
N ALA A 70 25.56 3.14 -23.09
CA ALA A 70 24.26 2.63 -23.51
C ALA A 70 23.69 1.61 -22.50
N GLY A 71 24.55 0.79 -21.90
CA GLY A 71 24.19 -0.15 -20.84
C GLY A 71 23.71 0.54 -19.56
N GLU A 72 24.40 1.57 -19.10
CA GLU A 72 24.01 2.37 -17.92
C GLU A 72 22.68 3.12 -18.17
N ALA A 73 22.45 3.61 -19.39
CA ALA A 73 21.19 4.24 -19.77
C ALA A 73 20.00 3.26 -19.72
N ARG A 74 20.18 2.05 -20.25
CA ARG A 74 19.18 0.96 -20.16
C ARG A 74 18.98 0.44 -18.74
N LEU A 75 20.04 0.40 -17.92
CA LEU A 75 19.93 0.07 -16.51
C LEU A 75 19.07 1.10 -15.76
N LEU A 76 19.30 2.39 -16.00
CA LEU A 76 18.49 3.46 -15.40
C LEU A 76 17.01 3.33 -15.79
N GLU A 77 16.71 3.17 -17.09
CA GLU A 77 15.35 2.96 -17.61
C GLU A 77 14.64 1.79 -16.89
N GLY A 78 15.32 0.65 -16.76
CA GLY A 78 14.78 -0.53 -16.07
C GLY A 78 14.51 -0.30 -14.58
N LEU A 79 15.43 0.37 -13.87
CA LEU A 79 15.27 0.67 -12.44
C LEU A 79 14.13 1.68 -12.18
N GLU A 80 13.97 2.68 -13.04
CA GLU A 80 12.88 3.66 -12.94
C GLU A 80 11.53 3.02 -13.27
N ALA A 81 11.46 2.15 -14.27
CA ALA A 81 10.26 1.36 -14.59
C ALA A 81 9.84 0.47 -13.41
N GLU A 82 10.76 -0.31 -12.84
CA GLU A 82 10.47 -1.22 -11.72
C GLU A 82 10.03 -0.46 -10.45
N LEU A 83 10.70 0.66 -10.13
CA LEU A 83 10.26 1.52 -9.02
C LEU A 83 8.85 2.07 -9.26
N THR A 84 8.54 2.50 -10.49
CA THR A 84 7.22 2.99 -10.87
C THR A 84 6.15 1.92 -10.70
N GLU A 85 6.40 0.67 -11.10
CA GLU A 85 5.46 -0.43 -10.90
C GLU A 85 5.18 -0.72 -9.41
N LEU A 86 6.20 -0.61 -8.56
CA LEU A 86 6.09 -0.81 -7.11
C LEU A 86 5.43 0.36 -6.36
N ASP A 87 5.54 1.58 -6.87
CA ASP A 87 4.82 2.74 -6.32
C ASP A 87 3.34 2.76 -6.75
N HIS A 88 2.99 2.14 -7.88
CA HIS A 88 1.60 1.89 -8.31
C HIS A 88 1.05 0.50 -7.88
N ALA A 89 1.73 -0.18 -6.94
CA ALA A 89 1.26 -1.46 -6.41
C ALA A 89 0.19 -1.26 -5.33
N HIS A 90 -0.96 -1.92 -5.48
CA HIS A 90 -2.03 -1.92 -4.48
C HIS A 90 -2.03 -3.21 -3.66
N PHE A 91 -2.09 -3.08 -2.34
CA PHE A 91 -2.15 -4.22 -1.41
C PHE A 91 -3.59 -4.53 -1.01
N SER A 92 -4.01 -5.78 -1.22
CA SER A 92 -5.31 -6.29 -0.78
C SER A 92 -5.15 -7.15 0.47
N PHE A 93 -5.94 -6.83 1.49
CA PHE A 93 -5.95 -7.53 2.78
C PHE A 93 -7.36 -8.09 3.06
N PRO A 94 -7.69 -9.31 2.59
CA PRO A 94 -9.04 -9.87 2.76
C PRO A 94 -9.51 -9.90 4.23
N TRP A 95 -8.60 -10.25 5.15
CA TRP A 95 -8.84 -10.27 6.59
C TRP A 95 -9.09 -8.88 7.22
N LEU A 96 -8.77 -7.79 6.52
CA LEU A 96 -9.04 -6.43 6.99
C LEU A 96 -10.50 -6.04 6.74
N VAL A 97 -11.04 -6.44 5.59
CA VAL A 97 -12.44 -6.21 5.17
C VAL A 97 -13.41 -6.89 6.14
N GLU A 98 -13.13 -8.15 6.48
CA GLU A 98 -13.98 -8.95 7.36
C GLU A 98 -14.08 -8.40 8.79
N ARG A 99 -13.07 -7.64 9.25
CA ARG A 99 -13.09 -6.92 10.53
C ARG A 99 -13.91 -5.62 10.50
N MET A 100 -14.17 -5.05 9.31
CA MET A 100 -14.94 -3.81 9.15
C MET A 100 -16.44 -4.03 8.92
N LEU A 101 -16.87 -5.27 8.69
CA LEU A 101 -18.30 -5.59 8.60
C LEU A 101 -18.95 -5.50 10.00
N PRO A 102 -20.05 -4.74 10.17
CA PRO A 102 -20.76 -4.70 11.44
C PRO A 102 -21.31 -6.10 11.76
N LYS A 103 -20.96 -6.64 12.94
CA LYS A 103 -21.50 -7.92 13.40
C LYS A 103 -23.02 -7.85 13.38
N LYS A 104 -23.67 -8.69 12.59
CA LYS A 104 -25.13 -8.87 12.65
C LYS A 104 -25.49 -9.38 14.04
N GLU A 105 -26.02 -8.49 14.87
CA GLU A 105 -26.40 -8.77 16.24
C GLU A 105 -27.44 -9.88 16.27
N HIS A 106 -27.04 -11.05 16.79
CA HIS A 106 -27.93 -12.20 16.89
C HIS A 106 -28.92 -11.93 18.03
N ARG A 107 -30.07 -11.35 17.68
CA ARG A 107 -31.16 -11.06 18.60
C ARG A 107 -31.75 -12.37 19.15
N VAL A 108 -31.14 -12.88 20.22
CA VAL A 108 -31.61 -14.06 20.96
C VAL A 108 -33.05 -13.79 21.39
N THR A 109 -33.99 -14.46 20.71
CA THR A 109 -35.41 -14.33 21.02
C THR A 109 -35.66 -15.22 22.24
N GLN A 110 -35.60 -14.64 23.45
CA GLN A 110 -36.10 -15.30 24.65
C GLN A 110 -37.58 -15.58 24.47
N ARG A 111 -37.90 -16.80 24.03
CA ARG A 111 -39.26 -17.30 23.93
C ARG A 111 -39.76 -17.56 25.35
N LEU A 112 -40.53 -16.60 25.88
CA LEU A 112 -41.15 -16.69 27.19
C LEU A 112 -41.92 -18.00 27.32
N ARG A 113 -41.49 -18.84 28.25
CA ARG A 113 -42.22 -20.04 28.67
C ARG A 113 -43.18 -19.60 29.77
N GLY A 114 -44.45 -19.41 29.40
CA GLY A 114 -45.49 -19.15 30.39
C GLY A 114 -45.88 -20.44 31.09
N ASP A 115 -46.01 -20.40 32.42
CA ASP A 115 -46.82 -21.33 33.19
C ASP A 115 -47.45 -20.57 34.38
N THR A 116 -48.58 -21.10 34.87
CA THR A 116 -49.65 -20.30 35.51
C THR A 116 -49.86 -20.68 36.98
N GLN A 117 -50.56 -19.81 37.75
CA GLN A 117 -51.02 -19.99 39.16
C GLN A 117 -49.92 -19.70 40.23
N ARG A 118 -50.15 -19.12 41.42
CA ARG A 118 -51.35 -18.59 42.15
C ARG A 118 -50.89 -17.82 43.44
N GLU A 119 -51.68 -17.18 44.33
CA GLU A 119 -53.12 -16.81 44.49
C GLU A 119 -53.26 -15.57 45.44
N THR A 120 -54.40 -14.84 45.40
CA THR A 120 -55.10 -14.11 46.50
C THR A 120 -54.82 -12.64 46.96
N LYS A 121 -55.96 -11.90 47.06
CA LYS A 121 -56.41 -10.92 48.10
C LYS A 121 -55.82 -9.49 48.23
N HIS A 122 -56.43 -8.54 47.49
CA HIS A 122 -57.17 -7.32 47.93
C HIS A 122 -57.04 -6.74 49.38
N PRO A 123 -57.38 -5.45 49.64
CA PRO A 123 -57.08 -4.19 48.90
C PRO A 123 -56.80 -2.95 49.82
N LEU A 124 -56.62 -1.75 49.22
CA LEU A 124 -57.00 -0.38 49.69
C LEU A 124 -55.90 0.70 49.87
N ARG A 125 -56.26 1.91 49.35
CA ARG A 125 -55.74 3.28 49.64
C ARG A 125 -54.29 3.61 49.26
N THR A 126 -53.88 4.86 48.96
CA THR A 126 -54.51 6.13 48.48
C THR A 126 -53.35 7.09 48.12
N SER A 127 -53.64 8.19 47.39
CA SER A 127 -52.73 9.31 47.00
C SER A 127 -52.04 9.06 45.65
N VAL A 128 -52.27 9.80 44.56
CA VAL A 128 -52.56 11.25 44.32
C VAL A 128 -51.38 12.16 44.64
N ILE A 129 -51.18 13.15 43.75
CA ILE A 129 -50.15 14.21 43.64
C ILE A 129 -49.10 13.88 42.55
N SER A 130 -48.66 14.76 41.66
CA SER A 130 -49.18 15.99 41.01
C SER A 130 -48.06 16.51 40.10
N LEU A 131 -48.45 17.06 38.94
CA LEU A 131 -47.74 17.95 38.01
C LEU A 131 -46.47 18.70 38.49
N CYS A 132 -45.43 18.72 37.64
CA CYS A 132 -44.85 19.88 36.92
C CYS A 132 -43.64 19.38 36.09
N SER A 133 -43.39 19.68 34.80
CA SER A 133 -43.53 20.90 33.98
C SER A 133 -42.34 21.86 34.09
N SER A 134 -41.54 21.87 33.03
CA SER A 134 -40.71 22.95 32.44
C SER A 134 -39.93 23.95 33.30
N ALA A 135 -38.61 24.00 33.08
CA ALA A 135 -37.91 25.18 32.52
C ALA A 135 -36.55 24.75 31.92
#